data_AF-K7KXJ4-F1
#
_entry.id   AF-K7KXJ4-F1
#
_cell.length_a   1.000
_cell.length_b   1.000
_cell.length_c   1.000
_cell.angle_alpha   90.00
_cell.angle_beta   90.00
_cell.angle_gamma   90.00
#
_symmetry.space_group_name_H-M   'P 1'
#
loop_
_entity.id
_entity.type
_entity.pdbx_description
1 polymer ?
#
loop_
_entity_poly.entity_id
_entity_poly.type
_entity_poly.pdbx_seq_one_letter_code
_entity_poly.pdbx_strand_id
1 'polypeptide(L)'
;MAKYDTFLSFSGAETRNLVASLYKALLREGVHAFTDDQSLNIGEQIQPALFNAIEGSRVFYVVISKGYASSIWCLQELARICYCVETSARRVLPIFYDVDPSEVRKQIGCFGKAFAKHEERLRGDKETMEEVQRWREALTRVANRSGWVIGNESYCVHIPEMVRKKHLSLLPSTSGIALASSTIIHAIRTYDVFVSFRGLDTRNNFAALLLQALHRNGIDAFNDNVHVMKGEFIEYELYKAIDGSRNFIVVFSKNYASSTWCLRELARICKNIETSRRRILPIFYVVDPLKVQKQSGCYEKAFLDHEERFRGAKEREQVWRWRKALKQVSHLPCLHIQNELHHLQQAEIEEILQEIINILNSKSSSLPNDDLVGMKSLVK
;
A
#
# COMPACT_ATOMS: atom_id res chain seq x y z
N MET A 1 9.81 16.24 -26.81
CA MET A 1 8.39 15.96 -26.50
C MET A 1 8.25 14.49 -26.18
N ALA A 2 7.41 14.11 -25.21
CA ALA A 2 7.09 12.71 -24.95
C ALA A 2 6.47 12.08 -26.21
N LYS A 3 6.99 10.93 -26.66
CA LYS A 3 6.49 10.20 -27.83
C LYS A 3 5.26 9.35 -27.48
N TYR A 4 5.20 8.91 -26.23
CA TYR A 4 4.10 8.10 -25.70
C TYR A 4 3.64 8.73 -24.38
N ASP A 5 2.34 8.64 -24.11
CA ASP A 5 1.80 9.03 -22.82
C ASP A 5 2.16 7.97 -21.77
N THR A 6 2.13 6.70 -22.19
CA THR A 6 2.28 5.54 -21.33
C THR A 6 3.23 4.50 -21.90
N PHE A 7 4.03 3.86 -21.04
CA PHE A 7 4.78 2.65 -21.35
C PHE A 7 4.25 1.48 -20.52
N LEU A 8 4.02 0.32 -21.14
CA LEU A 8 3.64 -0.91 -20.45
C LEU A 8 4.83 -1.86 -20.40
N SER A 9 5.35 -2.13 -19.21
CA SER A 9 6.37 -3.16 -18.96
C SER A 9 5.71 -4.39 -18.36
N PHE A 10 5.96 -5.56 -18.94
CA PHE A 10 5.36 -6.83 -18.51
C PHE A 10 6.23 -8.01 -18.93
N SER A 11 5.85 -9.21 -18.51
CA SER A 11 6.56 -10.43 -18.87
C SER A 11 5.65 -11.46 -19.50
N GLY A 12 6.11 -11.99 -20.64
CA GLY A 12 5.73 -13.30 -21.14
C GLY A 12 4.27 -13.47 -21.56
N ALA A 13 3.96 -14.70 -21.94
CA ALA A 13 2.64 -15.08 -22.42
C ALA A 13 1.57 -15.02 -21.31
N GLU A 14 1.94 -15.20 -20.03
CA GLU A 14 0.98 -15.28 -18.94
C GLU A 14 0.24 -13.97 -18.67
N THR A 15 0.84 -12.83 -19.00
CA THR A 15 0.22 -11.51 -18.77
C THR A 15 -0.50 -10.96 -20.00
N ARG A 16 -0.40 -11.62 -21.17
CA ARG A 16 -0.89 -11.08 -22.46
C ARG A 16 -2.34 -10.65 -22.45
N ASN A 17 -3.24 -11.44 -21.84
CA ASN A 17 -4.66 -11.09 -21.78
C ASN A 17 -4.92 -9.85 -20.92
N LEU A 18 -4.23 -9.74 -19.78
CA LEU A 18 -4.31 -8.58 -18.90
C LEU A 18 -3.75 -7.35 -19.60
N VAL A 19 -2.57 -7.45 -20.22
CA VAL A 19 -1.91 -6.35 -20.93
C VAL A 19 -2.74 -5.90 -22.13
N ALA A 20 -3.31 -6.82 -22.90
CA ALA A 20 -4.20 -6.49 -24.01
C ALA A 20 -5.46 -5.76 -23.52
N SER A 21 -6.01 -6.16 -22.37
CA SER A 21 -7.13 -5.45 -21.74
C SER A 21 -6.71 -4.04 -21.29
N LEU A 22 -5.54 -3.90 -20.67
CA LEU A 22 -4.98 -2.61 -20.23
C LEU A 22 -4.74 -1.67 -21.41
N TYR A 23 -4.11 -2.17 -22.47
CA TYR A 23 -3.87 -1.44 -23.69
C TYR A 23 -5.19 -0.95 -24.33
N LYS A 24 -6.18 -1.84 -24.46
CA LYS A 24 -7.52 -1.49 -24.98
C LYS A 24 -8.21 -0.43 -24.12
N ALA A 25 -8.09 -0.51 -22.80
CA ALA A 25 -8.67 0.48 -21.89
C ALA A 25 -7.98 1.85 -22.02
N LEU A 26 -6.66 1.89 -22.12
CA LEU A 26 -5.89 3.11 -22.37
C LEU A 26 -6.27 3.75 -23.71
N LEU A 27 -6.34 2.95 -24.78
CA LEU A 27 -6.72 3.40 -26.11
C LEU A 27 -8.13 4.02 -26.13
N ARG A 28 -9.08 3.42 -25.42
CA ARG A 28 -10.47 3.95 -25.29
C ARG A 28 -10.52 5.32 -24.62
N GLU A 29 -9.59 5.60 -23.71
CA GLU A 29 -9.46 6.89 -23.02
C GLU A 29 -8.53 7.87 -23.77
N GLY A 30 -8.14 7.53 -25.02
CA GLY A 30 -7.32 8.40 -25.88
C GLY A 30 -5.83 8.44 -25.51
N VAL A 31 -5.34 7.49 -24.71
CA VAL A 31 -3.96 7.45 -24.22
C VAL A 31 -3.05 6.70 -25.19
N HIS A 32 -1.98 7.34 -25.65
CA HIS A 32 -1.00 6.69 -26.53
C HIS A 32 -0.01 5.85 -25.71
N ALA A 33 -0.23 4.52 -25.70
CA ALA A 33 0.59 3.57 -24.97
C ALA A 33 1.58 2.83 -25.88
N PHE A 34 2.79 2.56 -25.39
CA PHE A 34 3.78 1.68 -26.01
C PHE A 34 3.80 0.31 -25.30
N THR A 35 3.89 -0.77 -26.08
CA THR A 35 4.07 -2.14 -25.59
C THR A 35 5.18 -2.83 -26.37
N ASP A 36 5.98 -3.67 -25.72
CA ASP A 36 7.07 -4.44 -26.35
C ASP A 36 6.57 -5.38 -27.47
N ASP A 37 5.32 -5.87 -27.40
CA ASP A 37 4.68 -6.68 -28.44
C ASP A 37 4.61 -5.94 -29.80
N GLN A 38 4.63 -4.60 -29.81
CA GLN A 38 4.71 -3.82 -31.06
C GLN A 38 6.13 -3.81 -31.67
N SER A 39 7.16 -4.10 -30.86
CA SER A 39 8.56 -4.19 -31.28
C SER A 39 9.04 -5.59 -31.65
N LEU A 40 8.24 -6.65 -31.42
CA LEU A 40 8.58 -8.02 -31.84
C LEU A 40 8.67 -8.21 -33.37
N ASN A 41 8.34 -7.18 -34.17
CA ASN A 41 8.55 -7.16 -35.62
C ASN A 41 9.91 -6.59 -36.06
N ILE A 42 10.83 -6.29 -35.14
CA ILE A 42 12.11 -5.65 -35.48
C ILE A 42 13.25 -6.45 -34.82
N GLY A 43 13.85 -7.37 -35.57
CA GLY A 43 14.98 -8.19 -35.10
C GLY A 43 16.15 -7.35 -34.57
N GLU A 44 16.71 -7.80 -33.44
CA GLU A 44 18.03 -7.50 -32.81
C GLU A 44 18.49 -6.03 -32.63
N GLN A 45 17.84 -5.02 -33.22
CA GLN A 45 18.09 -3.58 -32.98
C GLN A 45 17.17 -2.98 -31.89
N ILE A 46 16.59 -3.82 -31.04
CA ILE A 46 15.46 -3.45 -30.16
C ILE A 46 15.88 -2.52 -29.00
N GLN A 47 17.13 -2.60 -28.51
CA GLN A 47 17.53 -1.88 -27.29
C GLN A 47 17.41 -0.35 -27.38
N PRO A 48 17.95 0.34 -28.40
CA PRO A 48 17.86 1.79 -28.46
C PRO A 48 16.42 2.28 -28.62
N ALA A 49 15.63 1.63 -29.47
CA ALA A 49 14.24 2.01 -29.70
C ALA A 49 13.38 1.85 -28.44
N LEU A 50 13.60 0.77 -27.69
CA LEU A 50 12.92 0.49 -26.44
C LEU A 50 13.28 1.50 -25.35
N PHE A 51 14.57 1.78 -25.14
CA PHE A 51 14.97 2.79 -24.15
C PHE A 51 14.51 4.19 -24.54
N ASN A 52 14.51 4.53 -25.83
CA ASN A 52 13.93 5.77 -26.32
C ASN A 52 12.42 5.85 -26.07
N ALA A 53 11.69 4.73 -26.16
CA ALA A 53 10.27 4.69 -25.84
C ALA A 53 10.03 4.90 -24.34
N ILE A 54 10.84 4.28 -23.47
CA ILE A 54 10.80 4.48 -22.02
C ILE A 54 11.09 5.93 -21.65
N GLU A 55 12.20 6.49 -22.14
CA GLU A 55 12.57 7.89 -21.90
C GLU A 55 11.55 8.86 -22.51
N GLY A 56 10.91 8.47 -23.61
CA GLY A 56 9.85 9.22 -24.26
C GLY A 56 8.48 9.12 -23.59
N SER A 57 8.33 8.35 -22.50
CA SER A 57 7.05 8.12 -21.82
C SER A 57 6.88 8.96 -20.55
N ARG A 58 5.64 9.19 -20.13
CA ARG A 58 5.31 9.99 -18.92
C ARG A 58 4.86 9.15 -17.74
N VAL A 59 4.05 8.12 -18.02
CA VAL A 59 3.51 7.19 -17.05
C VAL A 59 3.95 5.77 -17.40
N PHE A 60 4.37 5.01 -16.41
CA PHE A 60 4.82 3.63 -16.60
C PHE A 60 3.88 2.69 -15.85
N TYR A 61 3.22 1.78 -16.55
CA TYR A 61 2.60 0.64 -15.88
C TYR A 61 3.59 -0.53 -15.88
N VAL A 62 3.80 -1.12 -14.71
CA VAL A 62 4.67 -2.29 -14.55
C VAL A 62 3.81 -3.44 -14.07
N VAL A 63 3.54 -4.41 -14.95
CA VAL A 63 2.78 -5.62 -14.65
C VAL A 63 3.75 -6.69 -14.15
N ILE A 64 3.79 -6.87 -12.83
CA ILE A 64 4.68 -7.80 -12.16
C ILE A 64 3.94 -9.14 -11.99
N SER A 65 4.34 -10.14 -12.78
CA SER A 65 3.93 -11.55 -12.66
C SER A 65 5.01 -12.39 -11.96
N LYS A 66 4.70 -13.67 -11.69
CA LYS A 66 5.68 -14.67 -11.21
C LYS A 66 6.91 -14.79 -12.13
N GLY A 67 6.73 -14.59 -13.44
CA GLY A 67 7.79 -14.69 -14.45
C GLY A 67 8.66 -13.44 -14.58
N TYR A 68 8.20 -12.29 -14.08
CA TYR A 68 8.79 -10.97 -14.38
C TYR A 68 10.31 -10.90 -14.11
N ALA A 69 10.76 -11.29 -12.92
CA ALA A 69 12.17 -11.23 -12.55
C ALA A 69 13.05 -12.28 -13.23
N SER A 70 12.46 -13.24 -13.96
CA SER A 70 13.24 -14.22 -14.74
C SER A 70 13.76 -13.62 -16.05
N SER A 71 13.16 -12.53 -16.54
CA SER A 71 13.54 -11.86 -17.77
C SER A 71 14.55 -10.74 -17.48
N ILE A 72 15.78 -10.86 -18.01
CA ILE A 72 16.76 -9.75 -17.98
C ILE A 72 16.17 -8.50 -18.63
N TRP A 73 15.45 -8.66 -19.74
CA TRP A 73 14.86 -7.55 -20.47
C TRP A 73 13.89 -6.74 -19.59
N CYS A 74 12.95 -7.43 -18.92
CA CYS A 74 12.00 -6.76 -18.02
C CYS A 74 12.72 -6.07 -16.83
N LEU A 75 13.84 -6.63 -16.36
CA LEU A 75 14.65 -6.03 -15.28
C LEU A 75 15.42 -4.79 -15.75
N GLN A 76 15.97 -4.81 -16.97
CA GLN A 76 16.63 -3.65 -17.59
C GLN A 76 15.63 -2.52 -17.86
N GLU A 77 14.44 -2.85 -18.40
CA GLU A 77 13.33 -1.89 -18.53
C GLU A 77 12.99 -1.27 -17.18
N LEU A 78 12.84 -2.08 -16.13
CA LEU A 78 12.49 -1.61 -14.80
C LEU A 78 13.52 -0.65 -14.21
N ALA A 79 14.81 -0.98 -14.34
CA ALA A 79 15.90 -0.09 -13.96
C ALA A 79 15.84 1.24 -14.72
N ARG A 80 15.56 1.20 -16.02
CA ARG A 80 15.44 2.42 -16.85
C ARG A 80 14.22 3.26 -16.46
N ILE A 81 13.10 2.62 -16.16
CA ILE A 81 11.88 3.27 -15.65
C ILE A 81 12.18 3.97 -14.32
N CYS A 82 12.84 3.29 -13.37
CA CYS A 82 13.23 3.90 -12.10
C CYS A 82 14.10 5.14 -12.29
N TYR A 83 15.13 5.05 -13.13
CA TYR A 83 15.95 6.20 -13.49
C TYR A 83 15.13 7.38 -14.03
N CYS A 84 14.17 7.12 -14.92
CA CYS A 84 13.29 8.16 -15.47
C CYS A 84 12.39 8.79 -14.41
N VAL A 85 11.86 8.00 -13.47
CA VAL A 85 10.99 8.46 -12.39
C VAL A 85 11.76 9.28 -11.35
N GLU A 86 13.03 8.97 -11.12
CA GLU A 86 13.88 9.70 -10.16
C GLU A 86 14.39 11.03 -10.70
N THR A 87 14.64 11.10 -12.01
CA THR A 87 15.24 12.28 -12.67
C THR A 87 14.22 13.27 -13.19
N SER A 88 12.91 12.96 -13.12
CA SER A 88 11.85 13.82 -13.67
C SER A 88 10.50 13.57 -13.00
N ALA A 89 9.52 14.45 -13.21
CA ALA A 89 8.17 14.35 -12.63
C ALA A 89 7.28 13.23 -13.24
N ARG A 90 7.87 12.12 -13.67
CA ARG A 90 7.18 10.95 -14.21
C ARG A 90 6.59 10.09 -13.08
N ARG A 91 5.72 9.13 -13.45
CA ARG A 91 5.01 8.27 -12.49
C ARG A 91 5.10 6.81 -12.90
N VAL A 92 5.27 5.92 -11.92
CA VAL A 92 5.23 4.46 -12.12
C VAL A 92 4.11 3.85 -11.29
N LEU A 93 3.38 2.94 -11.91
CA LEU A 93 2.13 2.36 -11.46
C LEU A 93 2.24 0.83 -11.48
N PRO A 94 2.55 0.19 -10.34
CA PRO A 94 2.67 -1.26 -10.29
C PRO A 94 1.30 -1.96 -10.35
N ILE A 95 1.23 -3.02 -11.14
CA ILE A 95 0.13 -3.99 -11.18
C ILE A 95 0.72 -5.34 -10.80
N PHE A 96 0.34 -5.86 -9.65
CA PHE A 96 0.77 -7.16 -9.14
C PHE A 96 -0.19 -8.22 -9.64
N TYR A 97 0.21 -8.96 -10.67
CA TYR A 97 -0.62 -9.97 -11.32
C TYR A 97 -0.33 -11.36 -10.76
N ASP A 98 -1.30 -11.93 -10.05
CA ASP A 98 -1.21 -13.25 -9.40
C ASP A 98 0.04 -13.41 -8.50
N VAL A 99 0.46 -12.32 -7.84
CA VAL A 99 1.60 -12.27 -6.90
C VAL A 99 1.31 -11.37 -5.69
N ASP A 100 1.90 -11.69 -4.54
CA ASP A 100 1.86 -10.82 -3.35
C ASP A 100 2.92 -9.70 -3.47
N PRO A 101 2.54 -8.40 -3.43
CA PRO A 101 3.48 -7.28 -3.43
C PRO A 101 4.60 -7.39 -2.39
N SER A 102 4.34 -8.04 -1.24
CA SER A 102 5.33 -8.31 -0.20
C SER A 102 6.42 -9.27 -0.68
N GLU A 103 6.07 -10.31 -1.44
CA GLU A 103 7.05 -11.23 -2.01
C GLU A 103 7.92 -10.55 -3.05
N VAL A 104 7.32 -9.73 -3.91
CA VAL A 104 8.03 -8.92 -4.92
C VAL A 104 9.03 -7.98 -4.25
N ARG A 105 8.58 -7.20 -3.26
CA ARG A 105 9.40 -6.22 -2.53
C ARG A 105 10.58 -6.88 -1.82
N LYS A 106 10.35 -8.03 -1.20
CA LYS A 106 11.36 -8.76 -0.43
C LYS A 106 12.19 -9.69 -1.30
N GLN A 107 11.81 -9.85 -2.57
CA GLN A 107 12.45 -10.73 -3.54
C GLN A 107 12.61 -12.16 -3.01
N ILE A 108 11.53 -12.70 -2.46
CA ILE A 108 11.46 -14.07 -1.96
C ILE A 108 10.67 -14.97 -2.93
N GLY A 109 10.69 -16.29 -2.69
CA GLY A 109 9.98 -17.23 -3.56
C GLY A 109 10.54 -17.27 -4.97
N CYS A 110 9.67 -17.11 -5.99
CA CYS A 110 10.08 -17.12 -7.40
C CYS A 110 11.03 -15.97 -7.75
N PHE A 111 10.83 -14.78 -7.20
CA PHE A 111 11.71 -13.62 -7.42
C PHE A 111 13.12 -13.88 -6.89
N GLY A 112 13.23 -14.43 -5.68
CA GLY A 112 14.52 -14.78 -5.07
C GLY A 112 15.28 -15.83 -5.89
N LYS A 113 14.57 -16.88 -6.34
CA LYS A 113 15.14 -17.91 -7.23
C LYS A 113 15.61 -17.32 -8.57
N ALA A 114 14.84 -16.40 -9.15
CA ALA A 114 15.18 -15.76 -10.41
C ALA A 114 16.47 -14.93 -10.30
N PHE A 115 16.60 -14.11 -9.24
CA PHE A 115 17.83 -13.35 -9.03
C PHE A 115 19.03 -14.23 -8.69
N ALA A 116 18.87 -15.28 -7.88
CA ALA A 116 19.96 -16.22 -7.60
C ALA A 116 20.52 -16.85 -8.90
N LYS A 117 19.64 -17.18 -9.86
CA LYS A 117 20.04 -17.68 -11.18
C LYS A 117 20.79 -16.62 -12.00
N HIS A 118 20.38 -15.35 -11.96
CA HIS A 118 21.09 -14.27 -12.65
C HIS A 118 22.46 -14.02 -12.02
N GLU A 119 22.56 -14.00 -10.70
CA GLU A 119 23.81 -13.86 -9.94
C GLU A 119 24.79 -15.01 -10.25
N GLU A 120 24.29 -16.24 -10.34
CA GLU A 120 25.09 -17.40 -10.73
C GLU A 120 25.60 -17.28 -12.18
N ARG A 121 24.71 -16.94 -13.12
CA ARG A 121 25.05 -16.82 -14.55
C ARG A 121 26.04 -15.69 -14.85
N LEU A 122 25.94 -14.58 -14.12
CA LEU A 122 26.74 -13.38 -14.32
C LEU A 122 27.95 -13.32 -13.36
N ARG A 123 28.17 -14.39 -12.59
CA ARG A 123 29.27 -14.48 -11.64
C ARG A 123 30.61 -14.33 -12.35
N GLY A 124 31.39 -13.32 -11.97
CA GLY A 124 32.75 -13.10 -12.45
C GLY A 124 32.99 -11.74 -13.08
N ASP A 125 31.93 -11.02 -13.44
CA ASP A 125 32.02 -9.66 -13.97
C ASP A 125 31.42 -8.66 -12.96
N LYS A 126 32.27 -7.80 -12.41
CA LYS A 126 31.89 -6.79 -11.42
C LYS A 126 30.80 -5.86 -11.97
N GLU A 127 30.86 -5.48 -13.24
CA GLU A 127 29.90 -4.57 -13.86
C GLU A 127 28.51 -5.21 -13.95
N THR A 128 28.45 -6.48 -14.33
CA THR A 128 27.18 -7.23 -14.38
C THR A 128 26.59 -7.47 -12.99
N MET A 129 27.42 -7.69 -11.96
CA MET A 129 26.95 -7.82 -10.59
C MET A 129 26.37 -6.51 -10.05
N GLU A 130 26.97 -5.37 -10.40
CA GLU A 130 26.40 -4.05 -10.13
C GLU A 130 25.07 -3.85 -10.88
N GLU A 131 24.96 -4.36 -12.12
CA GLU A 131 23.70 -4.33 -12.87
C GLU A 131 22.59 -5.15 -12.20
N VAL A 132 22.89 -6.36 -11.74
CA VAL A 132 21.95 -7.19 -10.98
C VAL A 132 21.49 -6.47 -9.71
N GLN A 133 22.40 -5.81 -9.00
CA GLN A 133 22.04 -5.02 -7.82
C GLN A 133 21.11 -3.86 -8.16
N ARG A 134 21.35 -3.14 -9.27
CA ARG A 134 20.43 -2.09 -9.78
C ARG A 134 19.05 -2.65 -10.09
N TRP A 135 18.96 -3.85 -10.67
CA TRP A 135 17.68 -4.52 -10.93
C TRP A 135 16.93 -4.88 -9.66
N ARG A 136 17.64 -5.41 -8.64
CA ARG A 136 17.07 -5.69 -7.32
C ARG A 136 16.50 -4.41 -6.72
N GLU A 137 17.26 -3.32 -6.72
CA GLU A 137 16.81 -2.03 -6.18
C GLU A 137 15.60 -1.47 -6.91
N ALA A 138 15.58 -1.55 -8.24
CA ALA A 138 14.46 -1.10 -9.07
C ALA A 138 13.18 -1.88 -8.75
N LEU A 139 13.25 -3.21 -8.64
CA LEU A 139 12.09 -4.05 -8.29
C LEU A 139 11.57 -3.74 -6.90
N THR A 140 12.46 -3.61 -5.92
CA THR A 140 12.07 -3.20 -4.55
C THR A 140 11.42 -1.82 -4.56
N ARG A 141 11.97 -0.86 -5.31
CA ARG A 141 11.47 0.52 -5.39
C ARG A 141 10.08 0.58 -6.00
N VAL A 142 9.83 -0.14 -7.09
CA VAL A 142 8.50 -0.21 -7.71
C VAL A 142 7.52 -0.98 -6.82
N ALA A 143 7.92 -2.08 -6.18
CA ALA A 143 7.07 -2.82 -5.25
C ALA A 143 6.79 -2.08 -3.93
N ASN A 144 7.56 -1.04 -3.61
CA ASN A 144 7.29 -0.11 -2.51
C ASN A 144 6.29 1.00 -2.86
N ARG A 145 5.82 1.04 -4.12
CA ARG A 145 4.73 1.92 -4.53
C ARG A 145 3.39 1.20 -4.48
N SER A 146 2.36 1.95 -4.17
CA SER A 146 0.99 1.45 -4.11
C SER A 146 0.52 1.08 -5.50
N GLY A 147 -0.05 -0.12 -5.61
CA GLY A 147 -0.48 -0.68 -6.89
C GLY A 147 -1.82 -1.39 -6.80
N TRP A 148 -2.15 -2.11 -7.86
CA TRP A 148 -3.33 -2.98 -7.91
C TRP A 148 -2.88 -4.43 -7.82
N VAL A 149 -3.51 -5.23 -6.95
CA VAL A 149 -3.35 -6.68 -6.94
C VAL A 149 -4.49 -7.25 -7.77
N ILE A 150 -4.17 -7.90 -8.88
CA ILE A 150 -5.13 -8.40 -9.85
C ILE A 150 -4.95 -9.91 -10.00
N GLY A 151 -6.04 -10.66 -9.81
CA GLY A 151 -6.07 -12.10 -10.07
C GLY A 151 -6.49 -12.41 -11.50
N ASN A 152 -6.29 -13.66 -11.93
CA ASN A 152 -6.63 -14.09 -13.29
C ASN A 152 -8.13 -13.95 -13.61
N GLU A 153 -9.01 -14.07 -12.62
CA GLU A 153 -10.45 -14.03 -12.81
C GLU A 153 -11.07 -12.62 -12.77
N SER A 154 -10.31 -11.60 -12.36
CA SER A 154 -10.88 -10.27 -12.05
C SER A 154 -10.37 -9.11 -12.91
N TYR A 155 -9.38 -9.34 -13.78
CA TYR A 155 -8.73 -8.25 -14.53
C TYR A 155 -9.69 -7.49 -15.47
N CYS A 156 -10.67 -8.18 -16.08
CA CYS A 156 -11.64 -7.57 -17.00
C CYS A 156 -12.49 -6.46 -16.36
N VAL A 157 -12.74 -6.55 -15.05
CA VAL A 157 -13.54 -5.56 -14.30
C VAL A 157 -12.63 -4.45 -13.77
N HIS A 158 -11.47 -4.81 -13.23
CA HIS A 158 -10.58 -3.85 -12.57
C HIS A 158 -9.86 -2.90 -13.53
N ILE A 159 -9.44 -3.38 -14.71
CA ILE A 159 -8.63 -2.59 -15.64
C ILE A 159 -9.36 -1.34 -16.16
N PRO A 160 -10.59 -1.45 -16.72
CA PRO A 160 -11.27 -0.27 -17.25
C PRO A 160 -11.50 0.80 -16.19
N GLU A 161 -11.90 0.39 -14.98
CA GLU A 161 -12.08 1.31 -13.87
C GLU A 161 -10.76 1.96 -13.41
N MET A 162 -9.68 1.17 -13.36
CA MET A 162 -8.35 1.64 -13.00
C MET A 162 -7.88 2.76 -13.94
N VAL A 163 -7.98 2.53 -15.25
CA VAL A 163 -7.54 3.51 -16.26
C VAL A 163 -8.38 4.77 -16.15
N ARG A 164 -9.71 4.64 -16.13
CA ARG A 164 -10.65 5.78 -16.05
C ARG A 164 -10.44 6.62 -14.80
N LYS A 165 -10.31 6.00 -13.63
CA LYS A 165 -10.23 6.73 -12.34
C LYS A 165 -8.85 7.35 -12.09
N LYS A 166 -7.77 6.69 -12.51
CA LYS A 166 -6.41 7.07 -12.07
C LYS A 166 -5.54 7.62 -13.18
N HIS A 167 -5.59 7.06 -14.39
CA HIS A 167 -4.67 7.48 -15.45
C HIS A 167 -4.90 8.93 -15.88
N LEU A 168 -6.17 9.30 -16.10
CA LEU A 168 -6.55 10.65 -16.54
C LEU A 168 -6.13 11.74 -15.53
N SER A 169 -6.09 11.42 -14.23
CA SER A 169 -5.62 12.36 -13.20
C SER A 169 -4.10 12.59 -13.20
N LEU A 170 -3.33 11.74 -13.87
CA LEU A 170 -1.86 11.76 -13.86
C LEU A 170 -1.28 12.42 -15.11
N LEU A 171 -2.08 12.59 -16.18
CA LEU A 171 -1.66 13.32 -17.37
C LEU A 171 -1.87 14.82 -17.17
N PRO A 172 -0.92 15.68 -17.57
CA PRO A 172 -1.15 17.11 -17.62
C PRO A 172 -2.33 17.40 -18.56
N SER A 173 -3.32 18.17 -18.09
CA SER A 173 -4.45 18.61 -18.91
C SER A 173 -3.94 19.34 -20.17
N THR A 174 -4.42 18.91 -21.34
CA THR A 174 -4.01 19.41 -22.66
C THR A 174 -4.50 20.83 -22.97
N SER A 175 -5.27 21.44 -22.09
CA SER A 175 -5.67 22.85 -22.17
C SER A 175 -4.54 23.73 -21.63
N GLY A 176 -3.92 24.53 -22.50
CA GLY A 176 -2.76 25.40 -22.25
C GLY A 176 -2.96 26.57 -21.26
N ILE A 177 -3.66 26.35 -20.15
CA ILE A 177 -3.64 27.25 -19.00
C ILE A 177 -2.71 26.62 -17.98
N ALA A 178 -1.46 27.06 -17.99
CA ALA A 178 -0.61 26.99 -16.81
C ALA A 178 -1.24 27.90 -15.75
N LEU A 179 -2.29 27.41 -15.07
CA LEU A 179 -2.51 27.86 -13.71
C LEU A 179 -1.30 27.31 -12.96
N ALA A 180 -0.41 28.21 -12.59
CA ALA A 180 0.49 28.04 -11.47
C ALA A 180 -0.40 27.69 -10.26
N SER A 181 -0.80 26.42 -10.17
CA SER A 181 -1.97 26.06 -9.38
C SER A 181 -1.51 25.69 -8.00
N SER A 182 -1.27 26.76 -7.24
CA SER A 182 -1.17 26.86 -5.81
C SER A 182 -0.10 26.00 -5.16
N THR A 183 0.54 26.56 -4.15
CA THR A 183 0.93 25.78 -2.99
C THR A 183 -0.32 25.02 -2.54
N ILE A 184 -0.58 23.81 -3.07
CA ILE A 184 -1.50 22.88 -2.44
C ILE A 184 -0.75 22.49 -1.18
N ILE A 185 -0.90 23.31 -0.14
CA ILE A 185 -0.92 22.83 1.23
C ILE A 185 -1.90 21.67 1.14
N HIS A 186 -1.38 20.45 0.97
CA HIS A 186 -2.20 19.26 0.96
C HIS A 186 -2.90 19.30 2.30
N ALA A 187 -4.16 19.74 2.32
CA ALA A 187 -5.00 19.63 3.49
C ALA A 187 -4.87 18.16 3.90
N ILE A 188 -4.19 17.93 5.02
CA ILE A 188 -3.88 16.58 5.47
C ILE A 188 -5.24 15.95 5.69
N ARG A 189 -5.63 15.03 4.81
CA ARG A 189 -6.93 14.37 4.95
C ARG A 189 -6.93 13.68 6.30
N THR A 190 -7.84 14.13 7.16
CA THR A 190 -8.04 13.54 8.47
C THR A 190 -9.13 12.49 8.36
N TYR A 191 -8.90 11.33 8.97
CA TYR A 191 -9.88 10.26 9.07
C TYR A 191 -10.38 10.20 10.51
N ASP A 192 -11.63 9.78 10.71
CA ASP A 192 -12.15 9.58 12.06
C ASP A 192 -11.46 8.38 12.72
N VAL A 193 -11.20 7.33 11.92
CA VAL A 193 -10.58 6.10 12.39
C VAL A 193 -9.59 5.58 11.35
N PHE A 194 -8.43 5.08 11.81
CA PHE A 194 -7.57 4.22 11.02
C PHE A 194 -7.75 2.77 11.47
N VAL A 195 -8.03 1.85 10.53
CA VAL A 195 -8.21 0.43 10.84
C VAL A 195 -6.96 -0.34 10.39
N SER A 196 -6.17 -0.83 11.35
CA SER A 196 -5.03 -1.70 11.09
C SER A 196 -5.43 -3.16 11.24
N PHE A 197 -5.16 -3.97 10.22
CA PHE A 197 -5.52 -5.39 10.22
C PHE A 197 -4.61 -6.18 9.28
N ARG A 198 -4.59 -7.51 9.42
CA ARG A 198 -3.88 -8.38 8.48
C ARG A 198 -4.81 -8.79 7.35
N GLY A 199 -4.57 -8.25 6.15
CA GLY A 199 -5.42 -8.55 5.00
C GLY A 199 -5.54 -10.04 4.64
N LEU A 200 -4.51 -10.86 4.90
CA LEU A 200 -4.58 -12.31 4.68
C LEU A 200 -5.63 -13.00 5.57
N ASP A 201 -5.83 -12.49 6.78
CA ASP A 201 -6.68 -13.12 7.79
C ASP A 201 -8.09 -12.54 7.76
N THR A 202 -8.21 -11.22 7.55
CA THR A 202 -9.47 -10.52 7.80
C THR A 202 -10.08 -9.73 6.62
N ARG A 203 -9.36 -9.59 5.48
CA ARG A 203 -9.77 -8.66 4.41
C ARG A 203 -11.14 -8.95 3.82
N ASN A 204 -11.45 -10.22 3.60
CA ASN A 204 -12.69 -10.64 2.92
C ASN A 204 -13.76 -11.14 3.91
N ASN A 205 -13.58 -10.90 5.22
CA ASN A 205 -14.52 -11.30 6.25
C ASN A 205 -14.80 -10.11 7.21
N PHE A 206 -14.49 -10.26 8.49
CA PHE A 206 -14.61 -9.29 9.55
C PHE A 206 -14.13 -7.87 9.20
N ALA A 207 -12.94 -7.68 8.59
CA ALA A 207 -12.47 -6.32 8.30
C ALA A 207 -13.33 -5.63 7.21
N ALA A 208 -13.78 -6.37 6.20
CA ALA A 208 -14.71 -5.84 5.20
C ALA A 208 -16.05 -5.45 5.83
N LEU A 209 -16.60 -6.29 6.71
CA LEU A 209 -17.85 -6.02 7.41
C LEU A 209 -17.72 -4.80 8.34
N LEU A 210 -16.64 -4.72 9.11
CA LEU A 210 -16.34 -3.58 10.00
C LEU A 210 -16.25 -2.27 9.20
N LEU A 211 -15.48 -2.25 8.11
CA LEU A 211 -15.32 -1.06 7.27
C LEU A 211 -16.64 -0.65 6.61
N GLN A 212 -17.45 -1.62 6.18
CA GLN A 212 -18.78 -1.35 5.64
C GLN A 212 -19.70 -0.75 6.71
N ALA A 213 -19.66 -1.26 7.93
CA ALA A 213 -20.48 -0.79 9.04
C ALA A 213 -20.09 0.63 9.48
N LEU A 214 -18.79 0.94 9.55
CA LEU A 214 -18.27 2.29 9.81
C LEU A 214 -18.75 3.28 8.73
N HIS A 215 -18.63 2.90 7.46
CA HIS A 215 -19.06 3.72 6.34
C HIS A 215 -20.57 4.00 6.37
N ARG A 216 -21.39 2.98 6.64
CA ARG A 216 -22.86 3.13 6.77
C ARG A 216 -23.27 4.10 7.89
N ASN A 217 -22.44 4.22 8.93
CA ASN A 217 -22.65 5.14 10.06
C ASN A 217 -21.94 6.49 9.90
N GLY A 218 -21.42 6.80 8.71
CA GLY A 218 -20.80 8.10 8.42
C GLY A 218 -19.42 8.32 9.06
N ILE A 219 -18.74 7.26 9.50
CA ILE A 219 -17.40 7.33 10.09
C ILE A 219 -16.37 7.15 8.97
N ASP A 220 -15.52 8.17 8.71
CA ASP A 220 -14.49 8.08 7.66
C ASP A 220 -13.33 7.21 8.16
N ALA A 221 -13.32 5.95 7.74
CA ALA A 221 -12.32 4.96 8.11
C ALA A 221 -11.27 4.78 7.00
N PHE A 222 -10.00 4.94 7.32
CA PHE A 222 -8.94 4.65 6.36
C PHE A 222 -8.85 3.15 6.07
N ASN A 223 -9.03 2.80 4.79
CA ASN A 223 -8.82 1.48 4.20
C ASN A 223 -7.64 1.53 3.21
N ASP A 224 -6.59 0.76 3.48
CA ASP A 224 -5.37 0.66 2.66
C ASP A 224 -5.65 0.30 1.19
N ASN A 225 -6.75 -0.42 0.92
CA ASN A 225 -7.14 -0.83 -0.44
C ASN A 225 -7.80 0.29 -1.24
N VAL A 226 -8.42 1.26 -0.56
CA VAL A 226 -9.25 2.32 -1.20
C VAL A 226 -8.51 3.66 -1.25
N HIS A 227 -7.77 4.03 -0.21
CA HIS A 227 -7.34 5.41 0.00
C HIS A 227 -5.87 5.71 -0.32
N VAL A 228 -5.03 4.70 -0.54
CA VAL A 228 -3.64 4.96 -0.93
C VAL A 228 -3.59 5.41 -2.39
N MET A 229 -3.12 6.65 -2.63
CA MET A 229 -2.90 7.15 -3.98
C MET A 229 -1.96 6.21 -4.73
N LYS A 230 -2.46 5.52 -5.76
CA LYS A 230 -1.69 4.55 -6.55
C LYS A 230 -0.47 5.23 -7.20
N GLY A 231 0.68 4.57 -7.13
CA GLY A 231 1.99 5.08 -7.56
C GLY A 231 2.78 5.78 -6.47
N GLU A 232 2.18 6.17 -5.34
CA GLU A 232 2.90 6.76 -4.21
C GLU A 232 3.61 5.71 -3.36
N PHE A 233 4.65 6.12 -2.64
CA PHE A 233 5.33 5.24 -1.69
C PHE A 233 4.36 4.84 -0.57
N ILE A 234 4.13 3.54 -0.42
CA ILE A 234 3.14 2.99 0.50
C ILE A 234 3.42 3.48 1.92
N GLU A 235 4.68 3.57 2.33
CA GLU A 235 5.07 3.97 3.69
C GLU A 235 4.72 5.43 4.00
N TYR A 236 4.91 6.34 3.04
CA TYR A 236 4.62 7.76 3.24
C TYR A 236 3.11 8.00 3.38
N GLU A 237 2.31 7.48 2.45
CA GLU A 237 0.84 7.65 2.48
C GLU A 237 0.22 6.98 3.70
N LEU A 238 0.73 5.81 4.09
CA LEU A 238 0.28 5.10 5.27
C LEU A 238 0.57 5.89 6.55
N TYR A 239 1.79 6.40 6.73
CA TYR A 239 2.11 7.22 7.91
C TYR A 239 1.32 8.51 7.93
N LYS A 240 1.13 9.17 6.77
CA LYS A 240 0.28 10.36 6.66
C LYS A 240 -1.16 10.07 7.08
N ALA A 241 -1.72 8.94 6.64
CA ALA A 241 -3.06 8.51 7.05
C ALA A 241 -3.14 8.24 8.56
N ILE A 242 -2.18 7.50 9.12
CA ILE A 242 -2.10 7.22 10.57
C ILE A 242 -1.97 8.53 11.37
N ASP A 243 -1.10 9.43 10.93
CA ASP A 243 -0.85 10.73 11.57
C ASP A 243 -2.05 11.68 11.46
N GLY A 244 -2.82 11.60 10.39
CA GLY A 244 -4.06 12.35 10.19
C GLY A 244 -5.29 11.77 10.90
N SER A 245 -5.23 10.52 11.37
CA SER A 245 -6.41 9.83 11.94
C SER A 245 -6.66 10.17 13.41
N ARG A 246 -7.93 10.38 13.77
CA ARG A 246 -8.33 10.82 15.12
C ARG A 246 -8.28 9.70 16.17
N ASN A 247 -8.60 8.47 15.77
CA ASN A 247 -8.54 7.28 16.61
C ASN A 247 -8.12 6.07 15.77
N PHE A 248 -7.87 4.94 16.43
CA PHE A 248 -7.30 3.75 15.81
C PHE A 248 -8.08 2.51 16.22
N ILE A 249 -8.32 1.61 15.28
CA ILE A 249 -8.74 0.23 15.53
C ILE A 249 -7.60 -0.68 15.12
N VAL A 250 -7.24 -1.63 15.97
CA VAL A 250 -6.21 -2.63 15.65
C VAL A 250 -6.81 -4.01 15.78
N VAL A 251 -6.98 -4.70 14.66
CA VAL A 251 -7.52 -6.07 14.60
C VAL A 251 -6.36 -7.05 14.62
N PHE A 252 -6.03 -7.55 15.82
CA PHE A 252 -5.07 -8.62 15.98
C PHE A 252 -5.65 -9.95 15.52
N SER A 253 -4.92 -10.64 14.66
CA SER A 253 -5.26 -11.94 14.12
C SER A 253 -4.04 -12.85 14.15
N LYS A 254 -4.24 -14.16 13.92
CA LYS A 254 -3.18 -15.18 13.97
C LYS A 254 -1.89 -14.78 13.24
N ASN A 255 -1.97 -14.18 12.05
CA ASN A 255 -0.81 -13.81 11.24
C ASN A 255 -0.49 -12.31 11.26
N TYR A 256 -1.06 -11.52 12.17
CA TYR A 256 -0.81 -10.08 12.23
C TYR A 256 0.69 -9.75 12.34
N ALA A 257 1.39 -10.37 13.30
CA ALA A 257 2.81 -10.12 13.51
C ALA A 257 3.72 -10.65 12.39
N SER A 258 3.24 -11.51 11.49
CA SER A 258 4.02 -11.94 10.32
C SER A 258 4.23 -10.79 9.31
N SER A 259 3.37 -9.77 9.35
CA SER A 259 3.40 -8.63 8.45
C SER A 259 4.24 -7.48 9.03
N THR A 260 5.37 -7.20 8.40
CA THR A 260 6.18 -6.01 8.71
C THR A 260 5.39 -4.71 8.54
N TRP A 261 4.39 -4.68 7.65
CA TRP A 261 3.50 -3.52 7.49
C TRP A 261 2.61 -3.31 8.71
N CYS A 262 1.90 -4.36 9.15
CA CYS A 262 1.02 -4.28 10.31
C CYS A 262 1.79 -3.90 11.59
N LEU A 263 3.06 -4.36 11.71
CA LEU A 263 3.93 -3.99 12.82
C LEU A 263 4.45 -2.53 12.74
N ARG A 264 4.74 -2.01 11.53
CA ARG A 264 5.09 -0.60 11.32
C ARG A 264 3.90 0.32 11.59
N GLU A 265 2.70 -0.05 11.14
CA GLU A 265 1.45 0.63 11.45
C GLU A 265 1.26 0.72 12.96
N LEU A 266 1.32 -0.42 13.66
CA LEU A 266 1.14 -0.48 15.10
C LEU A 266 2.16 0.39 15.85
N ALA A 267 3.43 0.36 15.46
CA ALA A 267 4.47 1.20 16.06
C ALA A 267 4.22 2.70 15.81
N ARG A 268 3.75 3.07 14.61
CA ARG A 268 3.39 4.46 14.29
C ARG A 268 2.16 4.93 15.08
N ILE A 269 1.15 4.06 15.20
CA ILE A 269 -0.04 4.28 16.02
C ILE A 269 0.36 4.51 17.49
N CYS A 270 1.22 3.64 18.05
CA CYS A 270 1.72 3.78 19.43
C CYS A 270 2.43 5.12 19.64
N LYS A 271 3.27 5.55 18.69
CA LYS A 271 3.92 6.86 18.76
C LYS A 271 2.92 8.02 18.79
N ASN A 272 1.82 7.93 18.04
CA ASN A 272 0.80 8.99 18.01
C ASN A 272 -0.01 9.05 19.29
N ILE A 273 -0.30 7.93 19.96
CA ILE A 273 -1.02 7.95 21.24
C ILE A 273 -0.16 8.36 22.42
N GLU A 274 1.17 8.17 22.35
CA GLU A 274 2.10 8.69 23.36
C GLU A 274 2.10 10.22 23.39
N THR A 275 1.83 10.88 22.26
CA THR A 275 1.92 12.36 22.10
C THR A 275 0.56 13.05 21.98
N SER A 276 -0.56 12.33 22.06
CA SER A 276 -1.89 12.93 21.86
C SER A 276 -3.02 12.17 22.58
N ARG A 277 -4.17 12.82 22.78
CA ARG A 277 -5.38 12.20 23.38
C ARG A 277 -6.13 11.25 22.43
N ARG A 278 -5.43 10.61 21.49
CA ARG A 278 -6.02 9.66 20.53
C ARG A 278 -6.17 8.29 21.20
N ARG A 279 -7.24 7.57 20.88
CA ARG A 279 -7.52 6.25 21.48
C ARG A 279 -7.27 5.13 20.50
N ILE A 280 -6.97 3.96 21.04
CA ILE A 280 -6.86 2.69 20.30
C ILE A 280 -7.93 1.74 20.84
N LEU A 281 -8.69 1.12 19.94
CA LEU A 281 -9.55 -0.02 20.25
C LEU A 281 -8.89 -1.30 19.70
N PRO A 282 -8.23 -2.09 20.56
CA PRO A 282 -7.75 -3.41 20.17
C PRO A 282 -8.89 -4.42 20.05
N ILE A 283 -8.93 -5.13 18.94
CA ILE A 283 -9.84 -6.23 18.66
C ILE A 283 -9.01 -7.49 18.47
N PHE A 284 -9.29 -8.52 19.27
CA PHE A 284 -8.63 -9.82 19.16
C PHE A 284 -9.52 -10.76 18.36
N TYR A 285 -9.20 -10.91 17.07
CA TYR A 285 -9.92 -11.75 16.13
C TYR A 285 -9.33 -13.17 16.10
N VAL A 286 -10.03 -14.10 16.73
CA VAL A 286 -9.73 -15.54 16.79
C VAL A 286 -8.29 -15.77 17.24
N VAL A 287 -7.88 -14.99 18.24
CA VAL A 287 -6.55 -15.02 18.84
C VAL A 287 -6.66 -14.69 20.31
N ASP A 288 -5.95 -15.46 21.13
CA ASP A 288 -5.87 -15.23 22.57
C ASP A 288 -5.05 -13.94 22.85
N PRO A 289 -5.64 -12.93 23.54
CA PRO A 289 -4.93 -11.72 23.93
C PRO A 289 -3.61 -11.98 24.66
N LEU A 290 -3.52 -13.03 25.48
CA LEU A 290 -2.31 -13.41 26.19
C LEU A 290 -1.20 -13.85 25.25
N LYS A 291 -1.52 -14.50 24.13
CA LYS A 291 -0.53 -14.87 23.10
C LYS A 291 0.04 -13.63 22.41
N VAL A 292 -0.80 -12.64 22.13
CA VAL A 292 -0.36 -11.35 21.57
C VAL A 292 0.51 -10.60 22.57
N GLN A 293 0.10 -10.53 23.84
CA GLN A 293 0.78 -9.83 24.92
C GLN A 293 2.13 -10.44 25.29
N LYS A 294 2.22 -11.77 25.33
CA LYS A 294 3.47 -12.49 25.61
C LYS A 294 4.30 -12.74 24.36
N GLN A 295 3.77 -12.38 23.18
CA GLN A 295 4.33 -12.71 21.87
C GLN A 295 4.69 -14.20 21.75
N SER A 296 3.77 -15.08 22.15
CA SER A 296 3.96 -16.54 22.15
C SER A 296 3.26 -17.22 20.97
N GLY A 297 3.63 -18.47 20.67
CA GLY A 297 2.98 -19.27 19.62
C GLY A 297 3.24 -18.71 18.22
N CYS A 298 2.18 -18.34 17.48
CA CYS A 298 2.34 -17.80 16.12
C CYS A 298 3.05 -16.44 16.10
N TYR A 299 2.90 -15.62 17.16
CA TYR A 299 3.61 -14.36 17.29
C TYR A 299 5.10 -14.57 17.54
N GLU A 300 5.45 -15.57 18.36
CA GLU A 300 6.83 -15.95 18.63
C GLU A 300 7.54 -16.35 17.34
N LYS A 301 6.93 -17.26 16.58
CA LYS A 301 7.46 -17.69 15.28
C LYS A 301 7.65 -16.51 14.33
N ALA A 302 6.67 -15.60 14.25
CA ALA A 302 6.78 -14.42 13.41
C ALA A 302 7.96 -13.51 13.82
N PHE A 303 8.21 -13.32 15.11
CA PHE A 303 9.34 -12.50 15.56
C PHE A 303 10.69 -13.19 15.38
N LEU A 304 10.78 -14.51 15.56
CA LEU A 304 12.01 -15.26 15.24
C LEU A 304 12.39 -15.07 13.76
N ASP A 305 11.42 -15.19 12.85
CA ASP A 305 11.62 -14.93 11.43
C ASP A 305 12.09 -13.48 11.17
N HIS A 306 11.53 -12.50 11.87
CA HIS A 306 11.95 -11.10 11.73
C HIS A 306 13.35 -10.86 12.29
N GLU A 307 13.69 -11.42 13.46
CA GLU A 307 15.01 -11.30 14.07
C GLU A 307 16.10 -11.93 13.19
N GLU A 308 15.76 -13.03 12.50
CA GLU A 308 16.64 -13.64 11.51
C GLU A 308 16.84 -12.75 10.27
N ARG A 309 15.78 -12.07 9.82
CA ARG A 309 15.81 -11.21 8.62
C ARG A 309 16.44 -9.83 8.87
N PHE A 310 16.26 -9.27 10.06
CA PHE A 310 16.58 -7.88 10.43
C PHE A 310 17.78 -7.83 11.38
N ARG A 311 18.96 -8.20 10.88
CA ARG A 311 20.17 -8.39 11.70
C ARG A 311 20.97 -7.11 11.92
N GLY A 312 20.71 -6.01 11.19
CA GLY A 312 21.41 -4.74 11.38
C GLY A 312 21.06 -4.06 12.71
N ALA A 313 21.95 -3.22 13.25
CA ALA A 313 21.72 -2.53 14.52
C ALA A 313 20.41 -1.70 14.53
N LYS A 314 20.16 -0.93 13.46
CA LYS A 314 18.92 -0.15 13.27
C LYS A 314 17.69 -1.05 13.10
N GLU A 315 17.86 -2.21 12.47
CA GLU A 315 16.76 -3.13 12.19
C GLU A 315 16.35 -3.90 13.44
N ARG A 316 17.31 -4.30 14.29
CA ARG A 316 17.04 -4.87 15.62
C ARG A 316 16.30 -3.89 16.51
N GLU A 317 16.68 -2.61 16.49
CA GLU A 317 15.96 -1.56 17.20
C GLU A 317 14.51 -1.44 16.69
N GLN A 318 14.29 -1.56 15.38
CA GLN A 318 12.96 -1.58 14.77
C GLN A 318 12.12 -2.78 15.24
N VAL A 319 12.69 -3.98 15.29
CA VAL A 319 12.01 -5.19 15.81
C VAL A 319 11.67 -5.03 17.28
N TRP A 320 12.57 -4.46 18.07
CA TRP A 320 12.30 -4.15 19.48
C TRP A 320 11.10 -3.19 19.64
N ARG A 321 11.02 -2.13 18.81
CA ARG A 321 9.87 -1.21 18.79
C ARG A 321 8.55 -1.94 18.50
N TRP A 322 8.56 -2.90 17.58
CA TRP A 322 7.38 -3.71 17.26
C TRP A 322 6.93 -4.58 18.45
N ARG A 323 7.87 -5.23 19.14
CA ARG A 323 7.57 -6.01 20.36
C ARG A 323 6.97 -5.11 21.46
N LYS A 324 7.57 -3.93 21.70
CA LYS A 324 7.06 -2.93 22.66
C LYS A 324 5.62 -2.52 22.32
N ALA A 325 5.35 -2.22 21.05
CA ALA A 325 4.05 -1.75 20.58
C ALA A 325 2.94 -2.81 20.78
N LEU A 326 3.21 -4.08 20.47
CA LEU A 326 2.27 -5.18 20.75
C LEU A 326 1.95 -5.30 22.24
N LYS A 327 2.99 -5.30 23.08
CA LYS A 327 2.81 -5.38 24.53
C LYS A 327 1.95 -4.23 25.03
N GLN A 328 2.28 -2.99 24.65
CA GLN A 328 1.55 -1.78 25.05
C GLN A 328 0.06 -1.85 24.68
N VAL A 329 -0.27 -2.17 23.42
CA VAL A 329 -1.66 -2.18 22.96
C VAL A 329 -2.44 -3.36 23.55
N SER A 330 -1.79 -4.50 23.80
CA SER A 330 -2.44 -5.67 24.39
C SER A 330 -2.87 -5.51 25.85
N HIS A 331 -2.43 -4.45 26.54
CA HIS A 331 -2.86 -4.11 27.91
C HIS A 331 -4.11 -3.22 27.96
N LEU A 332 -4.57 -2.70 26.83
CA LEU A 332 -5.72 -1.80 26.78
C LEU A 332 -7.04 -2.58 26.84
N PRO A 333 -8.14 -1.96 27.30
CA PRO A 333 -9.49 -2.53 27.18
C PRO A 333 -9.75 -2.96 25.74
N CYS A 334 -10.32 -4.14 25.55
CA CYS A 334 -10.37 -4.81 24.26
C CYS A 334 -11.70 -5.50 24.01
N LEU A 335 -11.93 -5.82 22.74
CA LEU A 335 -13.02 -6.68 22.30
C LEU A 335 -12.42 -8.00 21.78
N HIS A 336 -13.06 -9.11 22.12
CA HIS A 336 -12.59 -10.45 21.74
C HIS A 336 -13.64 -11.12 20.85
N ILE A 337 -13.23 -11.49 19.64
CA ILE A 337 -14.06 -12.15 18.65
C ILE A 337 -13.57 -13.58 18.53
N GLN A 338 -14.40 -14.53 18.94
CA GLN A 338 -14.01 -15.94 19.00
C GLN A 338 -14.44 -16.74 17.78
N ASN A 339 -15.35 -16.22 16.96
CA ASN A 339 -16.00 -16.97 15.89
C ASN A 339 -15.70 -16.37 14.50
N GLU A 340 -15.27 -17.24 13.57
CA GLU A 340 -15.07 -16.85 12.16
C GLU A 340 -16.37 -16.78 11.35
N LEU A 341 -17.47 -17.37 11.86
CA LEU A 341 -18.75 -17.46 11.18
C LEU A 341 -19.42 -16.09 11.03
N HIS A 342 -19.56 -15.64 9.77
CA HIS A 342 -20.12 -14.34 9.39
C HIS A 342 -21.43 -13.95 10.09
N HIS A 343 -22.36 -14.90 10.26
CA HIS A 343 -23.68 -14.59 10.84
C HIS A 343 -23.64 -14.26 12.33
N LEU A 344 -22.56 -14.63 13.03
CA LEU A 344 -22.36 -14.34 14.45
C LEU A 344 -21.63 -13.01 14.69
N GLN A 345 -21.00 -12.45 13.65
CA GLN A 345 -20.18 -11.24 13.77
C GLN A 345 -20.99 -9.95 13.80
N GLN A 346 -22.28 -9.97 13.41
CA GLN A 346 -23.07 -8.73 13.33
C GLN A 346 -23.19 -8.06 14.71
N ALA A 347 -23.49 -8.83 15.78
CA ALA A 347 -23.62 -8.28 17.12
C ALA A 347 -22.29 -7.69 17.64
N GLU A 348 -21.18 -8.36 17.37
CA GLU A 348 -19.83 -7.88 17.72
C GLU A 348 -19.49 -6.59 16.95
N ILE A 349 -19.88 -6.49 15.67
CA ILE A 349 -19.70 -5.29 14.86
C ILE A 349 -20.52 -4.12 15.40
N GLU A 350 -21.77 -4.34 15.80
CA GLU A 350 -22.58 -3.29 16.43
C GLU A 350 -21.98 -2.82 17.77
N GLU A 351 -21.43 -3.73 18.57
CA GLU A 351 -20.71 -3.39 19.81
C GLU A 351 -19.47 -2.53 19.51
N ILE A 352 -18.67 -2.91 18.50
CA ILE A 352 -17.52 -2.12 18.04
C ILE A 352 -17.95 -0.75 17.56
N LEU A 353 -19.04 -0.66 16.78
CA LEU A 353 -19.57 0.62 16.31
C LEU A 353 -19.97 1.51 17.48
N GLN A 354 -20.68 0.96 18.46
CA GLN A 354 -21.11 1.73 19.63
C GLN A 354 -19.90 2.26 20.42
N GLU A 355 -18.87 1.43 20.62
CA GLU A 355 -17.64 1.84 21.31
C GLU A 355 -16.92 2.95 20.54
N ILE A 356 -16.83 2.83 19.21
CA ILE A 356 -16.21 3.87 18.36
C ILE A 356 -17.02 5.16 18.36
N ILE A 357 -18.34 5.10 18.27
CA ILE A 357 -19.23 6.26 18.37
C ILE A 357 -19.06 6.93 19.74
N ASN A 358 -18.98 6.17 20.83
CA ASN A 358 -18.72 6.69 22.18
C ASN A 358 -17.36 7.40 22.25
N ILE A 359 -16.31 6.78 21.70
CA ILE A 359 -14.95 7.36 21.63
C ILE A 359 -14.96 8.68 20.85
N LEU A 360 -15.66 8.73 19.71
CA LEU A 360 -15.76 9.92 18.86
C LEU A 360 -16.58 11.04 19.54
N ASN A 361 -17.69 10.71 20.19
CA ASN A 361 -18.57 11.66 20.88
C ASN A 361 -17.98 12.21 22.18
N SER A 362 -17.19 11.44 22.92
CA SER A 362 -16.57 11.88 24.18
C SER A 362 -15.66 13.10 24.05
N LYS A 363 -15.33 13.51 22.81
CA LYS A 363 -14.53 14.71 22.51
C LYS A 363 -15.37 15.95 22.19
N SER A 364 -16.68 15.85 21.98
CA SER A 364 -17.53 17.02 21.69
C SER A 364 -18.01 17.77 22.94
N SER A 365 -17.96 17.13 24.11
CA SER A 365 -18.53 17.66 25.36
C SER A 365 -17.55 18.43 26.27
N SER A 366 -16.37 18.85 25.77
CA SER A 366 -15.42 19.69 26.53
C SER A 366 -15.24 21.07 25.90
N LEU A 367 -16.28 21.91 25.97
CA LEU A 367 -16.15 23.35 25.98
C LEU A 367 -16.44 23.81 27.42
N PRO A 368 -15.58 24.61 28.08
CA PRO A 368 -15.96 25.25 29.33
C PRO A 368 -17.02 26.30 28.98
N ASN A 369 -18.30 25.99 29.27
CA ASN A 369 -19.34 26.99 29.38
C ASN A 369 -19.19 27.66 30.76
N ASP A 370 -18.14 28.45 30.92
CA ASP A 370 -17.93 29.36 32.05
C ASP A 370 -16.98 30.44 31.53
N ASP A 371 -17.53 31.51 30.93
CA ASP A 371 -16.92 32.86 30.80
C ASP A 371 -17.68 33.82 29.84
N LEU A 372 -19.03 33.77 29.80
CA LEU A 372 -19.83 34.86 29.22
C LEU A 372 -20.62 35.58 30.31
N VAL A 373 -19.86 36.28 31.16
CA VAL A 373 -20.37 37.32 32.05
C VAL A 373 -20.37 38.65 31.30
N GLY A 374 -21.57 39.21 31.10
CA GLY A 374 -21.72 40.65 30.87
C GLY A 374 -22.26 41.05 29.50
N MET A 375 -23.57 41.25 29.43
CA MET A 375 -24.11 42.56 29.07
C MET A 375 -25.59 42.63 29.48
N LYS A 376 -25.83 43.42 30.52
CA LYS A 376 -27.16 43.73 31.05
C LYS A 376 -27.96 44.53 30.02
N SER A 377 -29.24 44.23 29.99
CA SER A 377 -30.34 45.01 29.41
C SER A 377 -30.26 46.50 29.73
N LEU A 378 -30.57 47.34 28.74
CA LEU A 378 -31.21 48.64 28.98
C LEU A 378 -32.44 48.73 28.08
N VAL A 379 -33.59 48.58 28.72
CA VAL A 379 -34.90 49.02 28.22
C VAL A 379 -35.00 50.53 28.46
N LYS A 380 -35.38 51.27 27.41
CA LYS A 380 -36.37 52.35 27.48
C LYS A 380 -37.19 52.31 26.20
#